data_AF-A0A972DD74-F1
#
_entry.id   AF-A0A972DD74-F1
#
_cell.length_a   1.000
_cell.length_b   1.000
_cell.length_c   1.000
_cell.angle_alpha   90.00
_cell.angle_beta   90.00
_cell.angle_gamma   90.00
#
_symmetry.space_group_name_H-M   'P 1'
#
loop_
_entity.id
_entity.type
_entity.pdbx_description
1 polymer ?
#
loop_
_entity_poly.entity_id
_entity_poly.type
_entity_poly.pdbx_seq_one_letter_code
_entity_poly.pdbx_strand_id
1 'polypeptide(L)'
;MSYTVLARKYRPQTFEELVGQEHVAKTLGNAIASGRVAHAFLFTGVRGVGKTSAARLLAKSLNCENGPSTSPCNACDICKDVTAGRDVDVLEIDGASNNGVDDVRRLQETLPYRPQRARYKVVIVDEVHMLSTAAFNAFLKTLEEPPAHVKFIFATTEVHKVPITIRSRCQRYDFRLIPQAVIAGRVREILGREGIEADDDTVALVAREAGGSMRDALTLLDQVVALGGEKLVGVEVAQSLGIAGRAEVRAVVESLVRGEPRPILERLQAVAQRGLDTNHFAKQLVGFLRDLVVLRVTDDPKSLVDLVQEEEAFAVQLAKSVDVLELQRLFSGLARLQDEVARSSSPHLALEMGLVRLATRPALHSVAELLARLEALEGRLRGGGGGGSRDDRFTSPGSLAAPTRETSPGSLSAPRDTSFAPPEPEPPAAPRTSPSNITAAAKAALALSRGVRERRSPSAPPSSGDEPSEEPHAAPPPPVAEPSNGPRLRKSTLQAWGELVEAVRAHGHESIAAVFEQAEAQAVREDKIVLLYPDGSFFGRQANEPLARAALEDAARRILGTTPILEIREVPAIDPEKTLAGIGEQRKRLDAERRKREALEHPRILDALDVFPEAKGHVEVALEGE
;
A
#
# COMPACT_ATOMS: atom_id res chain seq x y z
N MET A 1 -2.03 40.76 1.41
CA MET A 1 -2.88 39.60 1.79
C MET A 1 -1.96 38.48 2.24
N SER A 2 -2.41 37.52 3.06
CA SER A 2 -1.59 36.34 3.38
C SER A 2 -1.44 35.44 2.15
N TYR A 3 -0.22 34.95 1.90
CA TYR A 3 0.00 33.97 0.83
C TYR A 3 -0.87 32.74 1.07
N THR A 4 -1.51 32.24 0.01
CA THR A 4 -2.38 31.06 0.07
C THR A 4 -2.00 30.13 -1.06
N VAL A 5 -1.36 29.02 -0.66
CA VAL A 5 -0.95 27.88 -1.50
C VAL A 5 -1.99 27.58 -2.58
N LEU A 6 -1.57 27.45 -3.85
CA LEU A 6 -2.43 27.20 -5.01
C LEU A 6 -3.32 25.98 -4.79
N ALA A 7 -2.80 24.91 -4.18
CA ALA A 7 -3.57 23.72 -3.79
C ALA A 7 -4.75 23.99 -2.81
N ARG A 8 -4.77 25.15 -2.13
CA ARG A 8 -5.90 25.66 -1.34
C ARG A 8 -6.71 26.71 -2.09
N LYS A 9 -6.05 27.64 -2.80
CA LYS A 9 -6.67 28.71 -3.60
C LYS A 9 -7.58 28.16 -4.71
N TYR A 10 -7.13 27.10 -5.39
CA TYR A 10 -7.81 26.45 -6.52
C TYR A 10 -8.53 25.15 -6.16
N ARG A 11 -8.84 24.92 -4.87
CA ARG A 11 -9.69 23.79 -4.46
C ARG A 11 -11.07 23.93 -5.11
N PRO A 12 -11.58 22.93 -5.86
CA PRO A 12 -12.86 22.99 -6.55
C PRO A 12 -14.03 23.48 -5.68
N GLN A 13 -14.80 24.44 -6.19
CA GLN A 13 -15.98 25.00 -5.51
C GLN A 13 -17.32 24.48 -6.03
N THR A 14 -17.33 23.85 -7.20
CA THR A 14 -18.46 23.14 -7.83
C THR A 14 -18.06 21.72 -8.24
N PHE A 15 -19.02 20.85 -8.60
CA PHE A 15 -18.73 19.53 -9.16
C PHE A 15 -18.16 19.59 -10.59
N GLU A 16 -18.38 20.67 -11.33
CA GLU A 16 -17.85 20.87 -12.69
C GLU A 16 -16.34 21.17 -12.67
N GLU A 17 -15.85 21.79 -11.60
CA GLU A 17 -14.41 21.98 -11.34
C GLU A 17 -13.67 20.70 -10.87
N LEU A 18 -14.36 19.55 -10.74
CA LEU A 18 -13.76 18.29 -10.27
C LEU A 18 -13.10 17.50 -11.41
N VAL A 19 -12.01 18.10 -11.93
CA VAL A 19 -11.19 17.65 -13.05
C VAL A 19 -10.86 16.14 -13.00
N GLY A 20 -11.21 15.39 -14.04
CA GLY A 20 -10.87 13.98 -14.24
C GLY A 20 -11.73 12.99 -13.46
N GLN A 21 -12.84 13.44 -12.84
CA GLN A 21 -13.76 12.60 -12.05
C GLN A 21 -15.21 12.78 -12.51
N GLU A 22 -15.42 12.98 -13.81
CA GLU A 22 -16.72 13.34 -14.41
C GLU A 22 -17.79 12.29 -14.13
N HIS A 23 -17.41 11.01 -14.00
CA HIS A 23 -18.30 9.91 -13.61
C HIS A 23 -18.76 10.02 -12.15
N VAL A 24 -17.91 10.47 -11.23
CA VAL A 24 -18.28 10.73 -9.83
C VAL A 24 -19.18 11.96 -9.75
N ALA A 25 -18.76 13.08 -10.36
CA ALA A 25 -19.50 14.33 -10.40
C ALA A 25 -20.92 14.15 -10.93
N LYS A 26 -21.07 13.49 -12.09
CA LYS A 26 -22.37 13.19 -12.71
C LYS A 26 -23.24 12.27 -11.85
N THR A 27 -22.65 11.27 -11.20
CA THR A 27 -23.41 10.31 -10.38
C THR A 27 -23.91 10.94 -9.08
N LEU A 28 -23.06 11.71 -8.38
CA LEU A 28 -23.46 12.49 -7.20
C LEU A 28 -24.51 13.55 -7.57
N GLY A 29 -24.32 14.26 -8.69
CA GLY A 29 -25.28 15.25 -9.18
C GLY A 29 -26.66 14.65 -9.44
N ASN A 30 -26.73 13.48 -10.10
CA ASN A 30 -27.97 12.75 -10.33
C ASN A 30 -28.63 12.25 -9.02
N ALA A 31 -27.84 11.87 -8.02
CA ALA A 31 -28.35 11.45 -6.71
C ALA A 31 -29.00 12.62 -5.95
N ILE A 32 -28.37 13.80 -5.98
CA ILE A 32 -28.91 15.05 -5.41
C ILE A 32 -30.18 15.47 -6.16
N ALA A 33 -30.11 15.58 -7.49
CA ALA A 33 -31.23 16.05 -8.32
C ALA A 33 -32.47 15.14 -8.29
N SER A 34 -32.29 13.83 -8.05
CA SER A 34 -33.40 12.88 -7.85
C SER A 34 -33.80 12.66 -6.38
N GLY A 35 -33.20 13.39 -5.44
CA GLY A 35 -33.46 13.27 -3.99
C GLY A 35 -32.99 11.95 -3.35
N ARG A 36 -32.43 11.02 -4.13
CA ARG A 36 -32.01 9.67 -3.70
C ARG A 36 -30.59 9.67 -3.15
N VAL A 37 -30.35 10.55 -2.17
CA VAL A 37 -29.06 10.71 -1.50
C VAL A 37 -28.90 9.64 -0.43
N ALA A 38 -27.93 8.73 -0.61
CA ALA A 38 -27.60 7.67 0.36
C ALA A 38 -27.33 8.20 1.79
N HIS A 39 -27.36 7.32 2.79
CA HIS A 39 -27.01 7.69 4.17
C HIS A 39 -25.49 7.65 4.41
N ALA A 40 -24.75 6.81 3.67
CA ALA A 40 -23.30 6.68 3.75
C ALA A 40 -22.66 6.55 2.37
N PHE A 41 -21.53 7.23 2.19
CA PHE A 41 -20.71 7.26 0.98
C PHE A 41 -19.29 6.76 1.30
N LEU A 42 -18.68 6.02 0.37
CA LEU A 42 -17.29 5.57 0.48
C LEU A 42 -16.51 5.99 -0.77
N PHE A 43 -15.70 7.04 -0.63
CA PHE A 43 -14.87 7.60 -1.68
C PHE A 43 -13.48 6.96 -1.61
N THR A 44 -13.12 6.17 -2.62
CA THR A 44 -11.82 5.49 -2.68
C THR A 44 -11.06 5.84 -3.94
N GLY A 45 -9.73 5.92 -3.81
CA GLY A 45 -8.81 6.26 -4.89
C GLY A 45 -7.50 6.75 -4.27
N VAL A 46 -6.48 6.99 -5.10
CA VAL A 46 -5.16 7.45 -4.63
C VAL A 46 -5.22 8.79 -3.87
N ARG A 47 -4.08 9.24 -3.35
CA ARG A 47 -3.95 10.56 -2.75
C ARG A 47 -4.18 11.66 -3.81
N GLY A 48 -4.75 12.79 -3.39
CA GLY A 48 -4.78 14.04 -4.18
C GLY A 48 -5.68 14.11 -5.43
N VAL A 49 -6.35 13.01 -5.84
CA VAL A 49 -7.37 13.00 -6.93
C VAL A 49 -8.74 13.60 -6.55
N GLY A 50 -8.81 14.33 -5.42
CA GLY A 50 -9.98 15.15 -5.07
C GLY A 50 -11.00 14.53 -4.11
N LYS A 51 -10.77 13.34 -3.51
CA LYS A 51 -11.70 12.66 -2.57
C LYS A 51 -12.34 13.62 -1.54
N THR A 52 -11.53 14.26 -0.71
CA THR A 52 -11.96 15.19 0.36
C THR A 52 -12.61 16.46 -0.20
N SER A 53 -12.17 16.93 -1.37
CA SER A 53 -12.80 18.06 -2.06
C SER A 53 -14.21 17.70 -2.51
N ALA A 54 -14.41 16.52 -3.11
CA ALA A 54 -15.73 16.00 -3.46
C ALA A 54 -16.62 15.76 -2.22
N ALA A 55 -16.03 15.39 -1.07
CA ALA A 55 -16.77 15.26 0.20
C ALA A 55 -17.30 16.62 0.68
N ARG A 56 -16.47 17.66 0.71
CA ARG A 56 -16.91 19.03 1.02
C ARG A 56 -17.89 19.58 -0.02
N LEU A 57 -17.70 19.27 -1.31
CA LEU A 57 -18.66 19.63 -2.37
C LEU A 57 -20.02 18.98 -2.14
N LEU A 58 -20.07 17.68 -1.80
CA LEU A 58 -21.32 17.00 -1.46
C LEU A 58 -21.98 17.62 -0.22
N ALA A 59 -21.22 17.91 0.84
CA ALA A 59 -21.72 18.57 2.04
C ALA A 59 -22.33 19.96 1.73
N LYS A 60 -21.61 20.82 0.99
CA LYS A 60 -22.12 22.11 0.48
C LYS A 60 -23.37 21.93 -0.37
N SER A 61 -23.36 20.96 -1.28
CA SER A 61 -24.45 20.67 -2.23
C SER A 61 -25.72 20.18 -1.54
N LEU A 62 -25.63 19.56 -0.36
CA LEU A 62 -26.79 19.13 0.43
C LEU A 62 -27.30 20.22 1.38
N ASN A 63 -26.39 21.03 1.95
CA ASN A 63 -26.70 21.98 3.02
C ASN A 63 -26.83 23.44 2.56
N CYS A 64 -26.53 23.77 1.30
CA CYS A 64 -26.74 25.09 0.71
C CYS A 64 -28.15 25.64 0.97
N GLU A 65 -28.26 26.91 1.36
CA GLU A 65 -29.52 27.59 1.65
C GLU A 65 -30.45 27.66 0.42
N ASN A 66 -29.87 27.86 -0.77
CA ASN A 66 -30.54 27.86 -2.07
C ASN A 66 -30.90 26.44 -2.59
N GLY A 67 -31.13 25.51 -1.68
CA GLY A 67 -31.60 24.14 -1.92
C GLY A 67 -30.48 23.10 -2.04
N PRO A 68 -30.82 21.80 -1.90
CA PRO A 68 -29.97 20.71 -2.38
C PRO A 68 -29.76 20.85 -3.88
N SER A 69 -28.53 21.13 -4.31
CA SER A 69 -28.20 21.54 -5.68
C SER A 69 -26.86 20.97 -6.12
N THR A 70 -26.73 20.61 -7.40
CA THR A 70 -25.44 20.20 -8.00
C THR A 70 -24.44 21.37 -8.08
N SER A 71 -24.95 22.60 -8.05
CA SER A 71 -24.19 23.85 -8.04
C SER A 71 -24.47 24.58 -6.73
N PRO A 72 -23.65 24.37 -5.67
CA PRO A 72 -23.78 25.12 -4.42
C PRO A 72 -23.44 26.60 -4.66
N CYS A 73 -24.20 27.51 -4.05
CA CYS A 73 -24.14 28.92 -4.40
C CYS A 73 -22.83 29.65 -4.03
N ASN A 74 -21.98 29.05 -3.18
CA ASN A 74 -20.69 29.56 -2.71
C ASN A 74 -20.72 30.92 -1.97
N ALA A 75 -21.87 31.61 -1.91
CA ALA A 75 -22.06 32.92 -1.30
C ALA A 75 -22.77 32.89 0.07
N CYS A 76 -23.51 31.82 0.39
CA CYS A 76 -24.19 31.69 1.67
C CYS A 76 -23.23 31.22 2.79
N ASP A 77 -23.57 31.44 4.05
CA ASP A 77 -22.60 31.30 5.16
C ASP A 77 -22.25 29.83 5.43
N ILE A 78 -23.21 28.91 5.27
CA ILE A 78 -22.94 27.47 5.27
C ILE A 78 -21.93 27.11 4.17
N CYS A 79 -22.05 27.66 2.96
CA CYS A 79 -21.10 27.37 1.89
C CYS A 79 -19.68 27.89 2.19
N LYS A 80 -19.58 29.07 2.81
CA LYS A 80 -18.29 29.66 3.24
C LYS A 80 -17.63 28.83 4.33
N ASP A 81 -18.36 28.49 5.38
CA ASP A 81 -17.81 27.78 6.54
C ASP A 81 -17.44 26.32 6.22
N VAL A 82 -18.19 25.63 5.34
CA VAL A 82 -17.79 24.29 4.86
C VAL A 82 -16.57 24.36 3.95
N THR A 83 -16.46 25.36 3.07
CA THR A 83 -15.21 25.60 2.31
C THR A 83 -14.04 25.89 3.26
N ALA A 84 -14.25 26.67 4.32
CA ALA A 84 -13.24 26.96 5.35
C ALA A 84 -12.89 25.75 6.23
N GLY A 85 -13.81 24.79 6.41
CA GLY A 85 -13.66 23.64 7.32
C GLY A 85 -13.98 23.99 8.77
N ARG A 86 -15.01 24.81 9.02
CA ARG A 86 -15.39 25.31 10.35
C ARG A 86 -16.92 25.33 10.59
N ASP A 87 -17.67 24.57 9.81
CA ASP A 87 -19.12 24.47 9.96
C ASP A 87 -19.49 23.53 11.13
N VAL A 88 -20.56 23.86 11.86
CA VAL A 88 -20.99 23.13 13.07
C VAL A 88 -21.76 21.85 12.73
N ASP A 89 -22.40 21.81 11.56
CA ASP A 89 -23.19 20.67 11.08
C ASP A 89 -22.42 19.79 10.09
N VAL A 90 -21.29 20.25 9.55
CA VAL A 90 -20.37 19.46 8.71
C VAL A 90 -19.05 19.20 9.45
N LEU A 91 -19.02 18.07 10.16
CA LEU A 91 -17.88 17.62 10.96
C LEU A 91 -16.87 16.90 10.04
N GLU A 92 -15.65 17.43 9.91
CA GLU A 92 -14.55 16.81 9.17
C GLU A 92 -13.49 16.28 10.15
N ILE A 93 -13.19 14.99 10.06
CA ILE A 93 -12.32 14.25 10.97
C ILE A 93 -11.25 13.54 10.15
N ASP A 94 -9.99 13.67 10.54
CA ASP A 94 -8.89 12.88 9.98
C ASP A 94 -8.75 11.57 10.79
N GLY A 95 -8.95 10.43 10.13
CA GLY A 95 -8.86 9.11 10.72
C GLY A 95 -7.44 8.72 11.16
N ALA A 96 -6.39 9.44 10.72
CA ALA A 96 -5.03 9.24 11.20
C ALA A 96 -4.80 9.83 12.59
N SER A 97 -5.43 10.97 12.90
CA SER A 97 -5.29 11.65 14.21
C SER A 97 -6.42 11.33 15.20
N ASN A 98 -7.54 10.78 14.73
CA ASN A 98 -8.73 10.43 15.55
C ASN A 98 -9.07 8.94 15.37
N ASN A 99 -8.07 8.07 15.51
CA ASN A 99 -8.20 6.62 15.27
C ASN A 99 -8.87 5.84 16.42
N GLY A 100 -9.15 6.51 17.55
CA GLY A 100 -9.61 5.92 18.79
C GLY A 100 -11.10 5.59 18.80
N VAL A 101 -11.47 4.61 19.64
CA VAL A 101 -12.88 4.22 19.84
C VAL A 101 -13.67 5.37 20.48
N ASP A 102 -13.03 6.10 21.39
CA ASP A 102 -13.69 7.15 22.17
C ASP A 102 -13.88 8.45 21.37
N ASP A 103 -13.07 8.68 20.32
CA ASP A 103 -13.33 9.73 19.32
C ASP A 103 -14.63 9.45 18.58
N VAL A 104 -14.80 8.21 18.11
CA VAL A 104 -16.02 7.77 17.43
C VAL A 104 -17.23 7.75 18.36
N ARG A 105 -17.07 7.40 19.64
CA ARG A 105 -18.15 7.47 20.65
C ARG A 105 -18.59 8.91 20.91
N ARG A 106 -17.64 9.83 21.18
CA ARG A 106 -17.92 11.27 21.33
C ARG A 106 -18.63 11.84 20.11
N LEU A 107 -18.19 11.47 18.91
CA LEU A 107 -18.88 11.82 17.67
C LEU A 107 -20.31 11.26 17.65
N GLN A 108 -20.51 9.97 17.95
CA GLN A 108 -21.82 9.30 17.93
C GLN A 108 -22.83 9.93 18.90
N GLU A 109 -22.39 10.37 20.08
CA GLU A 109 -23.22 11.09 21.03
C GLU A 109 -23.82 12.37 20.42
N THR A 110 -23.14 13.01 19.45
CA THR A 110 -23.67 14.20 18.76
C THR A 110 -24.70 13.91 17.67
N LEU A 111 -24.81 12.66 17.19
CA LEU A 111 -25.57 12.32 15.97
C LEU A 111 -27.10 12.27 16.14
N PRO A 112 -27.68 11.80 17.27
CA PRO A 112 -29.13 11.85 17.50
C PRO A 112 -29.71 13.27 17.43
N TYR A 113 -28.93 14.27 17.84
CA TYR A 113 -29.32 15.67 17.78
C TYR A 113 -29.39 16.15 16.32
N ARG A 114 -30.48 16.87 16.00
CA ARG A 114 -30.67 17.52 14.70
C ARG A 114 -29.55 18.54 14.39
N PRO A 115 -29.37 18.94 13.12
CA PRO A 115 -28.46 20.02 12.77
C PRO A 115 -28.94 21.36 13.35
N GLN A 116 -28.04 22.32 13.57
CA GLN A 116 -28.37 23.64 14.12
C GLN A 116 -28.86 24.62 13.04
N ARG A 117 -28.22 24.63 11.87
CA ARG A 117 -28.54 25.55 10.75
C ARG A 117 -28.71 24.84 9.41
N ALA A 118 -28.10 23.67 9.25
CA ALA A 118 -28.12 22.89 8.02
C ALA A 118 -29.35 21.98 7.87
N ARG A 119 -29.51 21.37 6.67
CA ARG A 119 -30.54 20.33 6.42
C ARG A 119 -30.08 18.96 6.93
N TYR A 120 -28.78 18.68 6.81
CA TYR A 120 -28.16 17.43 7.22
C TYR A 120 -26.92 17.69 8.08
N LYS A 121 -26.72 16.85 9.10
CA LYS A 121 -25.46 16.73 9.83
C LYS A 121 -24.56 15.80 9.03
N VAL A 122 -23.52 16.34 8.42
CA VAL A 122 -22.62 15.59 7.53
C VAL A 122 -21.33 15.27 8.30
N VAL A 123 -20.96 14.01 8.31
CA VAL A 123 -19.71 13.52 8.92
C VAL A 123 -18.79 13.10 7.79
N ILE A 124 -17.70 13.84 7.60
CA ILE A 124 -16.61 13.48 6.69
C ILE A 124 -15.51 12.83 7.54
N VAL A 125 -15.12 11.61 7.21
CA VAL A 125 -13.94 10.96 7.81
C VAL A 125 -12.94 10.69 6.70
N ASP A 126 -11.84 11.45 6.67
CA ASP A 126 -10.76 11.24 5.70
C ASP A 126 -9.78 10.17 6.18
N GLU A 127 -9.14 9.52 5.22
CA GLU A 127 -8.27 8.34 5.37
C GLU A 127 -8.76 7.33 6.43
N VAL A 128 -10.05 6.97 6.36
CA VAL A 128 -10.77 6.10 7.32
C VAL A 128 -10.10 4.74 7.57
N HIS A 129 -9.23 4.27 6.67
CA HIS A 129 -8.47 3.03 6.84
C HIS A 129 -7.47 3.06 8.01
N MET A 130 -7.20 4.25 8.56
CA MET A 130 -6.36 4.44 9.75
C MET A 130 -7.12 4.26 11.08
N LEU A 131 -8.46 4.14 11.05
CA LEU A 131 -9.26 3.89 12.25
C LEU A 131 -8.97 2.51 12.84
N SER A 132 -8.97 2.41 14.17
CA SER A 132 -8.91 1.13 14.87
C SER A 132 -10.12 0.23 14.57
N THR A 133 -9.93 -1.09 14.68
CA THR A 133 -11.01 -2.07 14.47
C THR A 133 -12.20 -1.86 15.41
N ALA A 134 -11.94 -1.42 16.65
CA ALA A 134 -12.99 -1.09 17.60
C ALA A 134 -13.71 0.25 17.28
N ALA A 135 -13.00 1.24 16.70
CA ALA A 135 -13.63 2.45 16.16
C ALA A 135 -14.54 2.15 14.96
N PHE A 136 -14.13 1.25 14.05
CA PHE A 136 -15.01 0.73 13.00
C PHE A 136 -16.24 0.01 13.57
N ASN A 137 -16.07 -0.83 14.59
CA ASN A 137 -17.17 -1.56 15.22
C ASN A 137 -18.19 -0.63 15.88
N ALA A 138 -17.75 0.50 16.46
CA ALA A 138 -18.67 1.52 16.96
C ALA A 138 -19.58 2.05 15.84
N PHE A 139 -19.04 2.40 14.66
CA PHE A 139 -19.82 2.93 13.53
C PHE A 139 -20.93 1.98 13.02
N LEU A 140 -20.81 0.67 13.22
CA LEU A 140 -21.76 -0.31 12.66
C LEU A 140 -23.22 -0.02 13.04
N LYS A 141 -23.51 0.24 14.33
CA LYS A 141 -24.89 0.49 14.78
C LYS A 141 -25.50 1.72 14.09
N THR A 142 -24.75 2.80 13.93
CA THR A 142 -25.23 4.04 13.28
C THR A 142 -25.26 3.95 11.76
N LEU A 143 -24.59 2.97 11.15
CA LEU A 143 -24.69 2.66 9.72
C LEU A 143 -25.78 1.62 9.42
N GLU A 144 -26.24 0.86 10.42
CA GLU A 144 -27.42 0.00 10.33
C GLU A 144 -28.71 0.80 10.53
N GLU A 145 -28.75 1.68 11.54
CA GLU A 145 -29.90 2.53 11.87
C GLU A 145 -29.53 4.03 11.84
N PRO A 146 -29.19 4.60 10.67
CA PRO A 146 -28.79 6.01 10.55
C PRO A 146 -29.98 6.97 10.77
N PRO A 147 -29.85 8.00 11.62
CA PRO A 147 -30.84 9.06 11.72
C PRO A 147 -31.02 9.76 10.36
N ALA A 148 -32.26 10.06 9.96
CA ALA A 148 -32.56 10.57 8.61
C ALA A 148 -31.88 11.90 8.25
N HIS A 149 -31.49 12.69 9.26
CA HIS A 149 -30.73 13.94 9.11
C HIS A 149 -29.20 13.74 9.07
N VAL A 150 -28.67 12.53 9.27
CA VAL A 150 -27.22 12.25 9.28
C VAL A 150 -26.76 11.72 7.91
N LYS A 151 -25.58 12.14 7.48
CA LYS A 151 -24.92 11.68 6.25
C LYS A 151 -23.44 11.42 6.50
N PHE A 152 -22.96 10.20 6.24
CA PHE A 152 -21.54 9.84 6.36
C PHE A 152 -20.83 9.90 4.99
N ILE A 153 -19.61 10.43 4.96
CA ILE A 153 -18.73 10.42 3.79
C ILE A 153 -17.35 9.94 4.26
N PHE A 154 -17.07 8.67 4.05
CA PHE A 154 -15.77 8.07 4.32
C PHE A 154 -14.87 8.22 3.10
N ALA A 155 -13.64 8.71 3.27
CA ALA A 155 -12.62 8.75 2.22
C ALA A 155 -11.42 7.85 2.56
N THR A 156 -10.79 7.25 1.54
CA THR A 156 -9.65 6.33 1.75
C THR A 156 -8.77 6.16 0.51
N THR A 157 -7.45 6.02 0.70
CA THR A 157 -6.53 5.38 -0.26
C THR A 157 -6.70 3.86 -0.29
N GLU A 158 -6.90 3.22 0.86
CA GLU A 158 -6.81 1.77 1.03
C GLU A 158 -8.17 1.13 1.37
N VAL A 159 -9.05 1.01 0.38
CA VAL A 159 -10.37 0.35 0.52
C VAL A 159 -10.30 -1.13 0.93
N HIS A 160 -9.15 -1.78 0.80
CA HIS A 160 -8.96 -3.16 1.22
C HIS A 160 -8.79 -3.31 2.74
N LYS A 161 -8.24 -2.28 3.43
CA LYS A 161 -8.18 -2.20 4.90
C LYS A 161 -9.53 -1.89 5.55
N VAL A 162 -10.43 -1.22 4.82
CA VAL A 162 -11.78 -0.88 5.33
C VAL A 162 -12.63 -2.16 5.46
N PRO A 163 -13.22 -2.47 6.64
CA PRO A 163 -14.00 -3.69 6.85
C PRO A 163 -15.16 -3.85 5.87
N ILE A 164 -15.42 -5.09 5.44
CA ILE A 164 -16.50 -5.41 4.50
C ILE A 164 -17.89 -5.05 5.06
N THR A 165 -18.05 -5.08 6.38
CA THR A 165 -19.25 -4.67 7.13
C THR A 165 -19.57 -3.17 7.03
N ILE A 166 -18.56 -2.31 6.80
CA ILE A 166 -18.74 -0.89 6.50
C ILE A 166 -19.00 -0.71 5.00
N ARG A 167 -18.19 -1.40 4.17
CA ARG A 167 -18.26 -1.32 2.69
C ARG A 167 -19.61 -1.75 2.12
N SER A 168 -20.29 -2.72 2.74
CA SER A 168 -21.61 -3.19 2.31
C SER A 168 -22.75 -2.19 2.59
N ARG A 169 -22.52 -1.22 3.49
CA ARG A 169 -23.50 -0.20 3.91
C ARG A 169 -23.28 1.16 3.23
N CYS A 170 -22.11 1.37 2.63
CA CYS A 170 -21.76 2.62 1.95
C CYS A 170 -21.94 2.52 0.44
N GLN A 171 -22.46 3.58 -0.20
CA GLN A 171 -22.38 3.69 -1.65
C GLN A 171 -20.93 4.02 -2.05
N ARG A 172 -20.25 3.08 -2.71
CA ARG A 172 -18.85 3.24 -3.16
C ARG A 172 -18.76 4.12 -4.42
N TYR A 173 -17.77 5.01 -4.43
CA TYR A 173 -17.35 5.81 -5.58
C TYR A 173 -15.83 5.69 -5.77
N ASP A 174 -15.42 5.24 -6.95
CA ASP A 174 -14.01 5.03 -7.31
C ASP A 174 -13.45 6.22 -8.10
N PHE A 175 -12.54 6.96 -7.46
CA PHE A 175 -11.79 8.07 -8.03
C PHE A 175 -10.57 7.52 -8.78
N ARG A 176 -10.35 8.02 -10.00
CA ARG A 176 -9.31 7.54 -10.92
C ARG A 176 -8.08 8.44 -10.86
N LEU A 177 -6.94 7.95 -11.33
CA LEU A 177 -5.80 8.80 -11.68
C LEU A 177 -6.24 9.79 -12.78
N ILE A 178 -5.84 11.06 -12.66
CA ILE A 178 -6.18 12.10 -13.63
C ILE A 178 -5.16 12.02 -14.78
N PRO A 179 -5.57 11.93 -16.07
CA PRO A 179 -4.62 11.85 -17.19
C PRO A 179 -3.67 13.05 -17.27
N GLN A 180 -2.42 12.83 -17.68
CA GLN A 180 -1.39 13.90 -17.73
C GLN A 180 -1.84 15.11 -18.56
N ALA A 181 -2.41 14.89 -19.74
CA ALA A 181 -2.95 15.96 -20.60
C ALA A 181 -4.05 16.80 -19.91
N VAL A 182 -4.84 16.19 -19.03
CA VAL A 182 -5.91 16.85 -18.27
C VAL A 182 -5.33 17.67 -17.11
N ILE A 183 -4.26 17.17 -16.45
CA ILE A 183 -3.50 17.96 -15.46
C ILE A 183 -2.83 19.16 -16.15
N ALA A 184 -2.15 18.95 -17.28
CA ALA A 184 -1.50 19.99 -18.06
C ALA A 184 -2.49 21.09 -18.51
N GLY A 185 -3.70 20.72 -18.93
CA GLY A 185 -4.78 21.67 -19.22
C GLY A 185 -5.12 22.57 -18.03
N ARG A 186 -5.33 21.98 -16.84
CA ARG A 186 -5.66 22.72 -15.61
C ARG A 186 -4.49 23.55 -15.07
N VAL A 187 -3.25 23.08 -15.20
CA VAL A 187 -2.05 23.84 -14.84
C VAL A 187 -1.91 25.10 -15.70
N ARG A 188 -2.08 24.96 -17.03
CA ARG A 188 -2.06 26.11 -17.96
C ARG A 188 -3.19 27.12 -17.69
N GLU A 189 -4.38 26.63 -17.34
CA GLU A 189 -5.51 27.47 -16.91
C GLU A 189 -5.18 28.28 -15.64
N ILE A 190 -4.52 27.67 -14.66
CA ILE A 190 -4.16 28.32 -13.38
C ILE A 190 -3.02 29.33 -13.57
N LEU A 191 -1.99 29.00 -14.35
CA LEU A 191 -0.92 29.94 -14.72
C LEU A 191 -1.47 31.20 -15.40
N GLY A 192 -2.40 31.04 -16.36
CA GLY A 192 -3.10 32.15 -17.00
C GLY A 192 -4.00 32.98 -16.07
N ARG A 193 -4.46 32.41 -14.94
CA ARG A 193 -5.22 33.14 -13.91
C ARG A 193 -4.32 33.87 -12.89
N GLU A 194 -3.11 33.36 -12.64
CA GLU A 194 -2.10 34.06 -11.83
C GLU A 194 -1.33 35.12 -12.63
N GLY A 195 -1.39 35.07 -13.97
CA GLY A 195 -0.68 36.00 -14.86
C GLY A 195 0.79 35.62 -15.10
N ILE A 196 1.12 34.33 -15.03
CA ILE A 196 2.49 33.81 -15.15
C ILE A 196 2.63 33.09 -16.50
N GLU A 197 3.64 33.46 -17.29
CA GLU A 197 3.97 32.77 -18.53
C GLU A 197 4.82 31.52 -18.24
N ALA A 198 4.59 30.44 -18.97
CA ALA A 198 5.37 29.20 -18.88
C ALA A 198 5.47 28.54 -20.24
N ASP A 199 6.59 27.86 -20.50
CA ASP A 199 6.69 26.97 -21.66
C ASP A 199 5.86 25.67 -21.48
N ASP A 200 5.48 25.06 -22.60
CA ASP A 200 4.72 23.80 -22.57
C ASP A 200 5.54 22.65 -21.95
N ASP A 201 6.87 22.75 -21.91
CA ASP A 201 7.75 21.80 -21.23
C ASP A 201 7.64 21.88 -19.70
N THR A 202 7.53 23.07 -19.09
CA THR A 202 7.23 23.23 -17.66
C THR A 202 5.85 22.66 -17.34
N VAL A 203 4.84 22.94 -18.18
CA VAL A 203 3.49 22.43 -17.98
C VAL A 203 3.45 20.90 -18.09
N ALA A 204 4.17 20.32 -19.06
CA ALA A 204 4.30 18.87 -19.21
C ALA A 204 5.11 18.23 -18.07
N LEU A 205 6.17 18.89 -17.59
CA LEU A 205 6.96 18.46 -16.43
C LEU A 205 6.07 18.38 -15.18
N VAL A 206 5.40 19.47 -14.80
CA VAL A 206 4.50 19.49 -13.62
C VAL A 206 3.40 18.44 -13.75
N ALA A 207 2.81 18.25 -14.94
CA ALA A 207 1.77 17.26 -15.17
C ALA A 207 2.25 15.80 -15.07
N ARG A 208 3.49 15.51 -15.48
CA ARG A 208 4.12 14.19 -15.34
C ARG A 208 4.46 13.89 -13.89
N GLU A 209 5.15 14.81 -13.22
CA GLU A 209 5.67 14.59 -11.87
C GLU A 209 4.57 14.59 -10.80
N ALA A 210 3.42 15.19 -11.11
CA ALA A 210 2.18 15.02 -10.36
C ALA A 210 1.67 13.55 -10.28
N GLY A 211 2.11 12.66 -11.18
CA GLY A 211 1.77 11.23 -11.13
C GLY A 211 0.27 10.91 -11.15
N GLY A 212 -0.54 11.78 -11.77
CA GLY A 212 -2.01 11.65 -11.80
C GLY A 212 -2.76 12.31 -10.63
N SER A 213 -2.07 13.05 -9.75
CA SER A 213 -2.64 13.73 -8.57
C SER A 213 -2.70 15.25 -8.73
N MET A 214 -3.90 15.83 -8.72
CA MET A 214 -4.07 17.28 -8.83
C MET A 214 -3.52 18.05 -7.62
N ARG A 215 -3.60 17.48 -6.40
CA ARG A 215 -3.03 18.11 -5.20
C ARG A 215 -1.51 18.27 -5.34
N ASP A 216 -0.84 17.25 -5.85
CA ASP A 216 0.61 17.22 -5.92
C ASP A 216 1.09 18.03 -7.13
N ALA A 217 0.35 18.04 -8.25
CA ALA A 217 0.53 19.00 -9.36
C ALA A 217 0.54 20.46 -8.88
N LEU A 218 -0.45 20.86 -8.08
CA LEU A 218 -0.54 22.24 -7.57
C LEU A 218 0.53 22.54 -6.51
N THR A 219 0.95 21.55 -5.72
CA THR A 219 2.02 21.70 -4.72
C THR A 219 3.39 21.88 -5.40
N LEU A 220 3.65 21.15 -6.50
CA LEU A 220 4.81 21.38 -7.36
C LEU A 220 4.71 22.77 -8.02
N LEU A 221 3.55 23.15 -8.55
CA LEU A 221 3.36 24.47 -9.17
C LEU A 221 3.62 25.63 -8.20
N ASP A 222 3.18 25.52 -6.94
CA ASP A 222 3.53 26.47 -5.86
C ASP A 222 5.06 26.62 -5.71
N GLN A 223 5.80 25.51 -5.71
CA GLN A 223 7.27 25.51 -5.60
C GLN A 223 7.93 26.14 -6.83
N VAL A 224 7.46 25.82 -8.04
CA VAL A 224 7.97 26.38 -9.29
C VAL A 224 7.74 27.89 -9.37
N VAL A 225 6.55 28.36 -8.99
CA VAL A 225 6.25 29.80 -8.92
C VAL A 225 7.08 30.52 -7.86
N ALA A 226 7.40 29.85 -6.75
CA ALA A 226 8.27 30.40 -5.70
C ALA A 226 9.77 30.46 -6.08
N LEU A 227 10.22 29.63 -7.03
CA LEU A 227 11.60 29.66 -7.56
C LEU A 227 11.85 30.88 -8.45
N GLY A 228 10.83 31.40 -9.13
CA GLY A 228 10.74 32.79 -9.57
C GLY A 228 10.59 33.04 -11.08
N GLY A 229 10.38 34.32 -11.41
CA GLY A 229 10.22 34.83 -12.77
C GLY A 229 8.77 35.10 -13.18
N GLU A 230 8.57 36.08 -14.08
CA GLU A 230 7.31 36.21 -14.85
C GLU A 230 7.18 35.11 -15.92
N LYS A 231 8.28 34.38 -16.17
CA LYS A 231 8.46 33.34 -17.17
C LYS A 231 9.10 32.11 -16.57
N LEU A 232 8.46 30.96 -16.72
CA LEU A 232 8.95 29.65 -16.29
C LEU A 232 9.47 28.86 -17.49
N VAL A 233 10.69 28.30 -17.38
CA VAL A 233 11.37 27.56 -18.46
C VAL A 233 11.74 26.14 -17.98
N GLY A 234 11.29 25.11 -18.69
CA GLY A 234 11.28 23.72 -18.22
C GLY A 234 12.65 23.15 -17.85
N VAL A 235 13.71 23.66 -18.46
CA VAL A 235 15.11 23.27 -18.17
C VAL A 235 15.59 23.80 -16.81
N GLU A 236 15.27 25.05 -16.49
CA GLU A 236 15.63 25.69 -15.22
C GLU A 236 14.80 25.09 -14.08
N VAL A 237 13.49 24.92 -14.32
CA VAL A 237 12.56 24.27 -13.38
C VAL A 237 12.99 22.84 -13.04
N ALA A 238 13.39 22.03 -14.01
CA ALA A 238 13.87 20.67 -13.75
C ALA A 238 15.14 20.66 -12.87
N GLN A 239 16.10 21.56 -13.14
CA GLN A 239 17.32 21.68 -12.34
C GLN A 239 17.00 22.11 -10.90
N SER A 240 16.18 23.15 -10.71
CA SER A 240 15.84 23.68 -9.38
C SER A 240 14.96 22.75 -8.54
N LEU A 241 14.15 21.89 -9.16
CA LEU A 241 13.37 20.86 -8.46
C LEU A 241 14.20 19.60 -8.10
N GLY A 242 15.48 19.51 -8.48
CA GLY A 242 16.28 18.31 -8.26
C GLY A 242 15.85 17.11 -9.11
N ILE A 243 15.19 17.36 -10.26
CA ILE A 243 14.62 16.34 -11.14
C ILE A 243 15.59 16.09 -12.29
N ALA A 244 15.92 14.82 -12.54
CA ALA A 244 16.81 14.48 -13.64
C ALA A 244 16.18 14.86 -14.99
N GLY A 245 16.91 15.65 -15.78
CA GLY A 245 16.51 15.98 -17.13
C GLY A 245 16.35 14.71 -17.98
N ARG A 246 15.33 14.69 -18.86
CA ARG A 246 14.95 13.55 -19.71
C ARG A 246 16.16 12.92 -20.44
N ALA A 247 17.14 13.75 -20.80
CA ALA A 247 18.40 13.31 -21.44
C ALA A 247 19.28 12.41 -20.56
N GLU A 248 19.36 12.62 -19.24
CA GLU A 248 20.20 11.80 -18.35
C GLU A 248 19.54 10.44 -18.06
N VAL A 249 18.22 10.41 -17.83
CA VAL A 249 17.42 9.17 -17.72
C VAL A 249 17.61 8.32 -18.99
N ARG A 250 17.41 8.94 -20.16
CA ARG A 250 17.59 8.31 -21.48
C ARG A 250 18.99 7.73 -21.64
N ALA A 251 20.04 8.52 -21.38
CA ALA A 251 21.41 8.11 -21.61
C ALA A 251 21.90 7.03 -20.64
N VAL A 252 21.44 7.02 -19.39
CA VAL A 252 21.70 5.91 -18.45
C VAL A 252 21.00 4.63 -18.91
N VAL A 253 19.75 4.68 -19.38
CA VAL A 253 19.08 3.50 -19.94
C VAL A 253 19.73 3.03 -21.25
N GLU A 254 20.17 3.94 -22.11
CA GLU A 254 20.91 3.61 -23.34
C GLU A 254 22.21 2.83 -23.04
N SER A 255 23.03 3.30 -22.11
CA SER A 255 24.23 2.59 -21.66
C SER A 255 23.92 1.28 -20.91
N LEU A 256 22.83 1.24 -20.13
CA LEU A 256 22.37 0.03 -19.44
C LEU A 256 21.93 -1.07 -20.43
N VAL A 257 21.23 -0.68 -21.49
CA VAL A 257 20.80 -1.56 -22.58
C VAL A 257 22.01 -2.09 -23.34
N ARG A 258 22.99 -1.23 -23.69
CA ARG A 258 24.27 -1.64 -24.32
C ARG A 258 25.19 -2.48 -23.42
N GLY A 259 25.01 -2.43 -22.09
CA GLY A 259 25.88 -3.13 -21.13
C GLY A 259 27.18 -2.39 -20.82
N GLU A 260 27.18 -1.06 -20.91
CA GLU A 260 28.34 -0.19 -20.69
C GLU A 260 28.33 0.40 -19.26
N PRO A 261 29.02 -0.18 -18.25
CA PRO A 261 28.96 0.31 -16.88
C PRO A 261 29.70 1.64 -16.65
N ARG A 262 30.69 1.98 -17.49
CA ARG A 262 31.52 3.18 -17.31
C ARG A 262 30.72 4.49 -17.54
N PRO A 263 30.03 4.68 -18.69
CA PRO A 263 29.22 5.89 -18.90
C PRO A 263 28.08 6.04 -17.88
N ILE A 264 27.57 4.94 -17.32
CA ILE A 264 26.59 4.95 -16.23
C ILE A 264 27.19 5.61 -14.98
N LEU A 265 28.36 5.17 -14.53
CA LEU A 265 29.03 5.76 -13.36
C LEU A 265 29.42 7.23 -13.59
N GLU A 266 29.97 7.56 -14.77
CA GLU A 266 30.32 8.94 -15.13
C GLU A 266 29.07 9.86 -15.12
N ARG A 267 27.91 9.37 -15.54
CA ARG A 267 26.64 10.11 -15.45
C ARG A 267 26.04 10.17 -14.06
N LEU A 268 26.08 9.08 -13.28
CA LEU A 268 25.59 9.06 -11.89
C LEU A 268 26.37 10.07 -11.03
N GLN A 269 27.70 10.16 -11.21
CA GLN A 269 28.51 11.17 -10.54
C GLN A 269 28.11 12.61 -10.93
N ALA A 270 27.87 12.88 -12.21
CA ALA A 270 27.40 14.19 -12.68
C ALA A 270 25.96 14.52 -12.24
N VAL A 271 25.11 13.51 -12.10
CA VAL A 271 23.75 13.58 -11.55
C VAL A 271 23.78 13.93 -10.06
N ALA A 272 24.64 13.27 -9.29
CA ALA A 272 24.77 13.49 -7.85
C ALA A 272 25.37 14.85 -7.49
N GLN A 273 26.33 15.34 -8.29
CA GLN A 273 26.88 16.70 -8.14
C GLN A 273 25.83 17.81 -8.32
N ARG A 274 24.69 17.51 -8.95
CA ARG A 274 23.54 18.42 -9.11
C ARG A 274 22.47 18.26 -8.02
N GLY A 275 22.68 17.39 -7.03
CA GLY A 275 21.75 17.19 -5.91
C GLY A 275 20.43 16.51 -6.29
N LEU A 276 20.39 15.72 -7.37
CA LEU A 276 19.17 15.09 -7.87
C LEU A 276 18.68 13.96 -6.94
N ASP A 277 17.36 13.82 -6.77
CA ASP A 277 16.78 12.75 -5.94
C ASP A 277 17.01 11.37 -6.55
N THR A 278 17.79 10.54 -5.85
CA THR A 278 18.17 9.17 -6.26
C THR A 278 16.97 8.20 -6.33
N ASN A 279 15.99 8.32 -5.44
CA ASN A 279 14.79 7.47 -5.44
C ASN A 279 13.89 7.86 -6.63
N HIS A 280 13.75 9.16 -6.85
CA HIS A 280 13.02 9.70 -7.98
C HIS A 280 13.66 9.30 -9.31
N PHE A 281 14.99 9.41 -9.43
CA PHE A 281 15.73 9.00 -10.61
C PHE A 281 15.62 7.49 -10.87
N ALA A 282 15.73 6.64 -9.83
CA ALA A 282 15.51 5.20 -9.95
C ALA A 282 14.10 4.88 -10.50
N LYS A 283 13.07 5.57 -10.00
CA LYS A 283 11.68 5.44 -10.49
C LYS A 283 11.51 5.91 -11.94
N GLN A 284 12.17 7.00 -12.34
CA GLN A 284 12.17 7.48 -13.73
C GLN A 284 12.83 6.47 -14.69
N LEU A 285 13.95 5.85 -14.29
CA LEU A 285 14.63 4.81 -15.07
C LEU A 285 13.72 3.57 -15.23
N VAL A 286 13.01 3.14 -14.18
CA VAL A 286 12.01 2.05 -14.26
C VAL A 286 10.86 2.40 -15.23
N GLY A 287 10.35 3.63 -15.17
CA GLY A 287 9.29 4.12 -16.07
C GLY A 287 9.70 4.07 -17.55
N PHE A 288 10.81 4.72 -17.90
CA PHE A 288 11.28 4.76 -19.29
C PHE A 288 11.60 3.35 -19.84
N LEU A 289 12.09 2.44 -18.99
CA LEU A 289 12.35 1.05 -19.38
C LEU A 289 11.06 0.22 -19.52
N ARG A 290 10.02 0.49 -18.73
CA ARG A 290 8.66 -0.04 -18.98
C ARG A 290 8.15 0.42 -20.34
N ASP A 291 8.36 1.68 -20.69
CA ASP A 291 7.92 2.24 -21.96
C ASP A 291 8.63 1.55 -23.14
N LEU A 292 9.95 1.32 -23.07
CA LEU A 292 10.68 0.52 -24.07
C LEU A 292 10.11 -0.89 -24.27
N VAL A 293 9.66 -1.57 -23.20
CA VAL A 293 9.00 -2.88 -23.30
C VAL A 293 7.65 -2.76 -23.99
N VAL A 294 6.83 -1.75 -23.67
CA VAL A 294 5.52 -1.52 -24.29
C VAL A 294 5.66 -1.18 -25.78
N LEU A 295 6.56 -0.25 -26.14
CA LEU A 295 6.89 0.13 -27.52
C LEU A 295 7.36 -1.07 -28.37
N ARG A 296 7.86 -2.13 -27.75
CA ARG A 296 8.38 -3.33 -28.43
C ARG A 296 7.35 -4.46 -28.57
N VAL A 297 6.26 -4.41 -27.79
CA VAL A 297 5.22 -5.46 -27.68
C VAL A 297 3.87 -5.03 -28.28
N THR A 298 3.60 -3.73 -28.44
CA THR A 298 2.31 -3.22 -28.90
C THR A 298 2.41 -2.49 -30.25
N ASP A 299 1.51 -2.83 -31.19
CA ASP A 299 1.46 -2.24 -32.54
C ASP A 299 0.86 -0.82 -32.60
N ASP A 300 0.02 -0.44 -31.62
CA ASP A 300 -0.32 0.95 -31.31
C ASP A 300 0.30 1.37 -29.96
N PRO A 301 1.46 2.04 -29.95
CA PRO A 301 2.08 2.46 -28.70
C PRO A 301 1.48 3.75 -28.12
N LYS A 302 0.76 4.54 -28.93
CA LYS A 302 0.37 5.92 -28.61
C LYS A 302 -0.78 6.03 -27.62
N SER A 303 -1.49 4.94 -27.39
CA SER A 303 -2.54 4.81 -26.37
C SER A 303 -2.02 4.33 -25.01
N LEU A 304 -0.75 3.89 -24.90
CA LEU A 304 -0.18 3.26 -23.70
C LEU A 304 1.07 3.96 -23.12
N VAL A 305 1.66 4.91 -23.85
CA VAL A 305 2.95 5.54 -23.56
C VAL A 305 2.88 7.06 -23.79
N ASP A 306 2.97 7.85 -22.71
CA ASP A 306 2.92 9.33 -22.73
C ASP A 306 4.30 9.96 -23.08
N LEU A 307 4.86 9.64 -24.25
CA LEU A 307 6.12 10.23 -24.74
C LEU A 307 5.91 11.39 -25.73
N VAL A 308 6.86 12.32 -25.77
CA VAL A 308 6.91 13.40 -26.80
C VAL A 308 7.49 12.83 -28.10
N GLN A 309 7.11 13.35 -29.27
CA GLN A 309 7.44 12.76 -30.58
C GLN A 309 8.94 12.51 -30.82
N GLU A 310 9.84 13.40 -30.35
CA GLU A 310 11.29 13.20 -30.45
C GLU A 310 11.79 12.05 -29.55
N GLU A 311 11.15 11.87 -28.39
CA GLU A 311 11.44 10.76 -27.47
C GLU A 311 10.86 9.45 -27.98
N GLU A 312 9.66 9.46 -28.57
CA GLU A 312 9.05 8.32 -29.26
C GLU A 312 10.00 7.78 -30.33
N ALA A 313 10.56 8.65 -31.18
CA ALA A 313 11.49 8.27 -32.24
C ALA A 313 12.77 7.60 -31.70
N PHE A 314 13.39 8.15 -30.65
CA PHE A 314 14.57 7.54 -30.02
C PHE A 314 14.22 6.23 -29.32
N ALA A 315 13.16 6.20 -28.53
CA ALA A 315 12.76 5.05 -27.74
C ALA A 315 12.37 3.86 -28.63
N VAL A 316 11.68 4.11 -29.76
CA VAL A 316 11.38 3.08 -30.77
C VAL A 316 12.65 2.54 -31.44
N GLN A 317 13.68 3.36 -31.67
CA GLN A 317 14.98 2.87 -32.19
C GLN A 317 15.70 2.00 -31.15
N LEU A 318 15.80 2.45 -29.89
CA LEU A 318 16.45 1.71 -28.82
C LEU A 318 15.72 0.39 -28.54
N ALA A 319 14.39 0.41 -28.46
CA ALA A 319 13.55 -0.77 -28.26
C ALA A 319 13.68 -1.80 -29.40
N LYS A 320 13.88 -1.36 -30.66
CA LYS A 320 14.13 -2.26 -31.81
C LYS A 320 15.54 -2.87 -31.82
N SER A 321 16.50 -2.28 -31.10
CA SER A 321 17.89 -2.75 -31.10
C SER A 321 18.16 -3.96 -30.18
N VAL A 322 17.22 -4.31 -29.30
CA VAL A 322 17.37 -5.36 -28.28
C VAL A 322 16.13 -6.26 -28.22
N ASP A 323 16.31 -7.50 -27.77
CA ASP A 323 15.23 -8.47 -27.63
C ASP A 323 14.29 -8.20 -26.44
N VAL A 324 13.04 -8.63 -26.57
CA VAL A 324 11.98 -8.51 -25.56
C VAL A 324 12.39 -9.14 -24.23
N LEU A 325 13.00 -10.32 -24.23
CA LEU A 325 13.36 -11.05 -23.00
C LEU A 325 14.45 -10.31 -22.22
N GLU A 326 15.38 -9.68 -22.92
CA GLU A 326 16.46 -8.90 -22.30
C GLU A 326 15.94 -7.56 -21.73
N LEU A 327 15.01 -6.89 -22.43
CA LEU A 327 14.33 -5.70 -21.89
C LEU A 327 13.46 -6.05 -20.66
N GLN A 328 12.72 -7.18 -20.69
CA GLN A 328 11.95 -7.67 -19.54
C GLN A 328 12.83 -8.05 -18.34
N ARG A 329 13.99 -8.65 -18.60
CA ARG A 329 15.00 -8.99 -17.58
C ARG A 329 15.63 -7.74 -16.96
N LEU A 330 15.98 -6.75 -17.78
CA LEU A 330 16.43 -5.44 -17.32
C LEU A 330 15.36 -4.76 -16.47
N PHE A 331 14.10 -4.73 -16.92
CA PHE A 331 12.98 -4.14 -16.18
C PHE A 331 12.79 -4.82 -14.81
N SER A 332 12.77 -6.15 -14.79
CA SER A 332 12.63 -6.95 -13.56
C SER A 332 13.78 -6.72 -12.57
N GLY A 333 14.99 -6.54 -13.07
CA GLY A 333 16.17 -6.23 -12.24
C GLY A 333 16.18 -4.79 -11.72
N LEU A 334 15.74 -3.84 -12.55
CA LEU A 334 15.70 -2.41 -12.21
C LEU A 334 14.55 -2.06 -11.25
N ALA A 335 13.39 -2.72 -11.39
CA ALA A 335 12.29 -2.60 -10.43
C ALA A 335 12.70 -3.07 -9.03
N ARG A 336 13.38 -4.22 -8.93
CA ARG A 336 13.97 -4.69 -7.66
C ARG A 336 15.01 -3.72 -7.12
N LEU A 337 15.81 -3.11 -8.00
CA LEU A 337 16.79 -2.11 -7.60
C LEU A 337 16.12 -0.84 -7.02
N GLN A 338 15.01 -0.38 -7.59
CA GLN A 338 14.23 0.72 -7.02
C GLN A 338 13.80 0.40 -5.57
N ASP A 339 13.34 -0.82 -5.32
CA ASP A 339 12.93 -1.27 -3.98
C ASP A 339 14.14 -1.52 -3.04
N GLU A 340 15.34 -1.80 -3.56
CA GLU A 340 16.59 -1.84 -2.79
C GLU A 340 17.06 -0.43 -2.42
N VAL A 341 17.03 0.52 -3.36
CA VAL A 341 17.42 1.93 -3.19
C VAL A 341 16.51 2.63 -2.17
N ALA A 342 15.19 2.44 -2.26
CA ALA A 342 14.21 3.04 -1.36
C ALA A 342 14.28 2.54 0.11
N ARG A 343 15.01 1.46 0.39
CA ARG A 343 15.25 0.93 1.74
C ARG A 343 16.71 1.02 2.18
N SER A 344 17.59 1.59 1.35
CA SER A 344 19.02 1.70 1.64
C SER A 344 19.30 2.91 2.54
N SER A 345 20.17 2.74 3.53
CA SER A 345 20.80 3.85 4.27
C SER A 345 21.76 4.67 3.40
N SER A 346 22.10 4.17 2.21
CA SER A 346 22.88 4.89 1.19
C SER A 346 22.26 4.64 -0.21
N PRO A 347 21.18 5.37 -0.57
CA PRO A 347 20.47 5.18 -1.84
C PRO A 347 21.39 5.30 -3.07
N HIS A 348 22.36 6.22 -3.03
CA HIS A 348 23.32 6.45 -4.12
C HIS A 348 24.17 5.21 -4.43
N LEU A 349 24.86 4.67 -3.41
CA LEU A 349 25.73 3.50 -3.56
C LEU A 349 24.95 2.26 -3.99
N ALA A 350 23.72 2.11 -3.49
CA ALA A 350 22.80 1.05 -3.93
C ALA A 350 22.47 1.19 -5.42
N LEU A 351 22.12 2.40 -5.89
CA LEU A 351 21.78 2.65 -7.29
C LEU A 351 23.00 2.43 -8.21
N GLU A 352 24.17 2.94 -7.86
CA GLU A 352 25.42 2.74 -8.62
C GLU A 352 25.76 1.25 -8.77
N MET A 353 25.90 0.53 -7.67
CA MET A 353 26.30 -0.88 -7.70
C MET A 353 25.21 -1.75 -8.33
N GLY A 354 23.94 -1.38 -8.14
CA GLY A 354 22.81 -2.03 -8.81
C GLY A 354 22.80 -1.83 -10.32
N LEU A 355 23.03 -0.62 -10.81
CA LEU A 355 23.08 -0.34 -12.26
C LEU A 355 24.33 -0.95 -12.91
N VAL A 356 25.48 -0.97 -12.22
CA VAL A 356 26.66 -1.72 -12.68
C VAL A 356 26.36 -3.21 -12.77
N ARG A 357 25.76 -3.81 -11.73
CA ARG A 357 25.33 -5.23 -11.69
C ARG A 357 24.35 -5.58 -12.82
N LEU A 358 23.50 -4.64 -13.24
CA LEU A 358 22.57 -4.80 -14.36
C LEU A 358 23.23 -4.54 -15.72
N ALA A 359 24.24 -3.67 -15.82
CA ALA A 359 25.01 -3.46 -17.05
C ALA A 359 25.93 -4.64 -17.36
N THR A 360 26.65 -5.17 -16.35
CA THR A 360 27.57 -6.31 -16.49
C THR A 360 26.87 -7.68 -16.41
N ARG A 361 25.58 -7.74 -16.71
CA ARG A 361 24.79 -8.99 -16.68
C ARG A 361 25.27 -9.97 -17.77
N PRO A 362 25.34 -11.29 -17.51
CA PRO A 362 25.66 -12.26 -18.56
C PRO A 362 24.63 -12.20 -19.70
N ALA A 363 25.09 -12.21 -20.96
CA ALA A 363 24.20 -12.18 -22.13
C ALA A 363 23.30 -13.42 -22.18
N LEU A 364 22.02 -13.23 -22.55
CA LEU A 364 21.11 -14.33 -22.86
C LEU A 364 21.64 -15.09 -24.09
N HIS A 365 22.06 -16.33 -23.87
CA HIS A 365 22.34 -17.28 -24.94
C HIS A 365 21.13 -18.21 -25.06
N SER A 366 20.67 -18.51 -26.26
CA SER A 366 19.63 -19.52 -26.44
C SER A 366 20.15 -20.91 -26.06
N VAL A 367 19.27 -21.78 -25.58
CA VAL A 367 19.61 -23.19 -25.31
C VAL A 367 20.12 -23.88 -26.58
N ALA A 368 19.60 -23.50 -27.75
CA ALA A 368 20.05 -23.99 -29.05
C ALA A 368 21.50 -23.60 -29.36
N GLU A 369 21.93 -22.36 -29.10
CA GLU A 369 23.32 -21.93 -29.29
C GLU A 369 24.29 -22.60 -28.30
N LEU A 370 23.84 -22.84 -27.06
CA LEU A 370 24.63 -23.56 -26.06
C LEU A 370 24.79 -25.04 -26.43
N LEU A 371 23.72 -25.68 -26.93
CA LEU A 371 23.77 -27.03 -27.48
C LEU A 371 24.66 -27.10 -28.72
N ALA A 372 24.51 -26.19 -29.68
CA ALA A 372 25.36 -26.15 -30.88
C ALA A 372 26.85 -25.91 -30.54
N ARG A 373 27.16 -25.11 -29.51
CA ARG A 373 28.53 -24.97 -28.99
C ARG A 373 29.03 -26.26 -28.31
N LEU A 374 28.18 -26.97 -27.57
CA LEU A 374 28.51 -28.27 -26.98
C LEU A 374 28.76 -29.34 -28.06
N GLU A 375 27.88 -29.47 -29.05
CA GLU A 375 28.03 -30.37 -30.19
C GLU A 375 29.29 -30.07 -31.00
N ALA A 376 29.62 -28.78 -31.22
CA ALA A 376 30.86 -28.38 -31.88
C ALA A 376 32.12 -28.68 -31.04
N LEU A 377 32.05 -28.57 -29.71
CA LEU A 377 33.13 -28.96 -28.80
C LEU A 377 33.30 -30.48 -28.77
N GLU A 378 32.21 -31.25 -28.69
CA GLU A 378 32.22 -32.71 -28.78
C GLU A 378 32.75 -33.19 -30.13
N GLY A 379 32.38 -32.55 -31.25
CA GLY A 379 32.94 -32.85 -32.56
C GLY A 379 34.46 -32.65 -32.61
N ARG A 380 34.96 -31.58 -32.00
CA ARG A 380 36.41 -31.30 -31.90
C ARG A 380 37.14 -32.27 -30.96
N LEU A 381 36.50 -32.70 -29.88
CA LEU A 381 37.05 -33.72 -28.97
C LEU A 381 37.06 -35.12 -29.59
N ARG A 382 35.98 -35.50 -30.29
CA ARG A 382 35.87 -36.78 -31.04
C ARG A 382 36.82 -36.84 -32.24
N GLY A 383 37.23 -35.69 -32.79
CA GLY A 383 38.29 -35.60 -33.81
C GLY A 383 39.73 -35.58 -33.24
N GLY A 384 39.91 -35.53 -31.92
CA GLY A 384 41.21 -35.32 -31.27
C GLY A 384 42.09 -36.57 -31.11
N GLY A 385 42.44 -37.26 -32.21
CA GLY A 385 43.08 -38.59 -32.13
C GLY A 385 43.99 -39.01 -33.29
N GLY A 386 44.87 -38.14 -33.79
CA GLY A 386 45.84 -38.50 -34.84
C GLY A 386 46.80 -37.37 -35.19
N GLY A 387 47.93 -37.26 -34.49
CA GLY A 387 48.77 -36.06 -34.51
C GLY A 387 49.80 -35.95 -35.65
N GLY A 388 50.39 -34.76 -35.80
CA GLY A 388 51.75 -34.63 -36.36
C GLY A 388 52.11 -33.35 -37.12
N SER A 389 52.57 -32.30 -36.40
CA SER A 389 53.32 -31.13 -36.94
C SER A 389 52.58 -30.21 -37.95
N ARG A 390 52.99 -28.95 -38.17
CA ARG A 390 54.12 -28.16 -37.61
C ARG A 390 53.70 -26.69 -37.47
N ASP A 391 54.55 -25.90 -36.80
CA ASP A 391 54.59 -24.42 -36.71
C ASP A 391 53.40 -23.61 -37.22
N ASP A 392 52.88 -22.71 -36.37
CA ASP A 392 52.64 -21.35 -36.87
C ASP A 392 52.98 -20.27 -35.83
N ARG A 393 53.31 -19.08 -36.33
CA ARG A 393 53.71 -17.92 -35.51
C ARG A 393 52.57 -16.92 -35.38
N PHE A 394 52.69 -16.12 -34.34
CA PHE A 394 51.95 -14.89 -34.09
C PHE A 394 51.67 -14.07 -35.37
N THR A 395 50.39 -13.84 -35.72
CA THR A 395 49.90 -12.51 -36.16
C THR A 395 48.37 -12.39 -36.19
N SER A 396 47.93 -11.18 -35.88
CA SER A 396 46.68 -10.54 -36.33
C SER A 396 47.10 -9.19 -36.95
N PRO A 397 46.22 -8.37 -37.59
CA PRO A 397 44.77 -8.48 -37.77
C PRO A 397 44.28 -8.19 -39.22
N GLY A 398 42.96 -8.09 -39.45
CA GLY A 398 42.42 -7.03 -40.33
C GLY A 398 41.34 -7.35 -41.39
N SER A 399 40.18 -6.68 -41.23
CA SER A 399 39.37 -5.98 -42.27
C SER A 399 38.74 -6.66 -43.51
N LEU A 400 37.40 -6.54 -43.55
CA LEU A 400 36.51 -6.04 -44.63
C LEU A 400 36.24 -6.82 -45.96
N ALA A 401 34.94 -6.76 -46.32
CA ALA A 401 34.31 -6.71 -47.66
C ALA A 401 34.12 -7.98 -48.53
N ALA A 402 32.83 -8.35 -48.74
CA ALA A 402 32.04 -8.43 -50.01
C ALA A 402 32.70 -8.93 -51.34
N PRO A 403 31.93 -9.45 -52.36
CA PRO A 403 30.49 -9.24 -52.61
C PRO A 403 29.69 -10.46 -53.15
N THR A 404 28.50 -10.17 -53.70
CA THR A 404 27.50 -11.03 -54.38
C THR A 404 27.93 -11.64 -55.73
N ARG A 405 27.30 -12.76 -56.11
CA ARG A 405 26.59 -12.87 -57.42
C ARG A 405 25.58 -14.03 -57.52
N GLU A 406 24.64 -13.93 -58.45
CA GLU A 406 23.56 -14.90 -58.69
C GLU A 406 23.95 -16.05 -59.65
N THR A 407 23.20 -17.15 -59.63
CA THR A 407 22.55 -17.70 -60.85
C THR A 407 21.49 -18.76 -60.53
N SER A 408 20.55 -18.93 -61.46
CA SER A 408 19.48 -19.95 -61.51
C SER A 408 19.16 -20.18 -63.01
N PRO A 409 18.20 -21.03 -63.44
CA PRO A 409 17.38 -22.03 -62.72
C PRO A 409 17.45 -23.46 -63.35
N GLY A 410 16.74 -24.45 -62.79
CA GLY A 410 16.73 -25.83 -63.31
C GLY A 410 15.66 -26.77 -62.77
N SER A 411 14.40 -26.56 -63.16
CA SER A 411 13.22 -27.46 -63.13
C SER A 411 13.36 -28.90 -62.55
N LEU A 412 12.46 -29.27 -61.60
CA LEU A 412 11.52 -30.39 -61.81
C LEU A 412 10.30 -30.36 -60.85
N SER A 413 9.19 -30.94 -61.35
CA SER A 413 7.77 -30.82 -60.95
C SER A 413 7.34 -31.07 -59.48
N ALA A 414 6.16 -30.51 -59.14
CA ALA A 414 5.49 -30.56 -57.83
C ALA A 414 4.65 -31.83 -57.56
N PRO A 415 4.12 -31.95 -56.32
CA PRO A 415 2.77 -32.46 -56.13
C PRO A 415 1.84 -31.52 -55.32
N ARG A 416 0.72 -31.13 -55.97
CA ARG A 416 -0.64 -30.83 -55.47
C ARG A 416 -0.86 -30.36 -54.01
N ASP A 417 -1.30 -29.11 -53.92
CA ASP A 417 -2.49 -28.61 -53.20
C ASP A 417 -3.10 -29.45 -52.07
N THR A 418 -2.98 -28.94 -50.83
CA THR A 418 -4.06 -29.01 -49.83
C THR A 418 -4.29 -27.60 -49.24
N SER A 419 -5.45 -27.01 -49.54
CA SER A 419 -5.83 -25.69 -49.04
C SER A 419 -6.20 -25.73 -47.55
N PHE A 420 -5.38 -25.14 -46.69
CA PHE A 420 -5.73 -24.95 -45.27
C PHE A 420 -6.38 -23.57 -45.08
N ALA A 421 -7.71 -23.53 -45.04
CA ALA A 421 -8.47 -22.31 -44.79
C ALA A 421 -8.50 -21.98 -43.28
N PRO A 422 -8.55 -20.70 -42.89
CA PRO A 422 -8.73 -20.30 -41.49
C PRO A 422 -10.16 -20.60 -41.01
N PRO A 423 -10.37 -20.96 -39.72
CA PRO A 423 -11.70 -21.15 -39.16
C PRO A 423 -12.37 -19.82 -38.83
N GLU A 424 -13.55 -19.56 -39.40
CA GLU A 424 -14.49 -18.53 -38.91
C GLU A 424 -15.32 -19.06 -37.72
N PRO A 425 -15.89 -18.15 -36.88
CA PRO A 425 -16.50 -18.53 -35.59
C PRO A 425 -17.96 -18.99 -35.70
N GLU A 426 -18.34 -20.00 -34.90
CA GLU A 426 -19.75 -20.39 -34.74
C GLU A 426 -20.53 -19.46 -33.78
N PRO A 427 -21.84 -19.21 -34.04
CA PRO A 427 -22.71 -18.42 -33.18
C PRO A 427 -23.18 -19.16 -31.90
N PRO A 428 -23.65 -18.45 -30.86
CA PRO A 428 -23.74 -18.99 -29.50
C PRO A 428 -24.95 -19.92 -29.26
N ALA A 429 -24.72 -21.00 -28.48
CA ALA A 429 -25.76 -21.91 -28.02
C ALA A 429 -26.51 -21.36 -26.79
N ALA A 430 -27.85 -21.27 -26.91
CA ALA A 430 -28.75 -20.90 -25.82
C ALA A 430 -29.04 -22.09 -24.86
N PRO A 431 -29.41 -21.84 -23.58
CA PRO A 431 -29.39 -22.88 -22.54
C PRO A 431 -30.56 -23.88 -22.65
N ARG A 432 -30.30 -25.14 -22.32
CA ARG A 432 -31.33 -26.19 -22.18
C ARG A 432 -31.72 -26.41 -20.72
N THR A 433 -32.97 -26.11 -20.40
CA THR A 433 -33.64 -26.42 -19.13
C THR A 433 -34.14 -27.86 -19.08
N SER A 434 -34.02 -28.54 -17.93
CA SER A 434 -34.86 -29.69 -17.47
C SER A 434 -34.33 -30.22 -16.11
N PRO A 435 -35.12 -30.96 -15.31
CA PRO A 435 -36.36 -30.47 -14.69
C PRO A 435 -36.44 -30.78 -13.17
N SER A 436 -37.28 -30.05 -12.43
CA SER A 436 -37.63 -30.40 -11.05
C SER A 436 -38.66 -31.52 -10.99
N ASN A 437 -38.43 -32.56 -10.17
CA ASN A 437 -39.32 -32.97 -9.05
C ASN A 437 -39.04 -34.41 -8.56
N ILE A 438 -38.93 -34.55 -7.23
CA ILE A 438 -39.44 -35.73 -6.51
C ILE A 438 -40.55 -35.22 -5.56
N THR A 439 -41.80 -35.44 -5.97
CA THR A 439 -43.00 -35.45 -5.10
C THR A 439 -42.97 -36.65 -4.15
N ALA A 440 -43.63 -36.71 -3.00
CA ALA A 440 -44.61 -35.86 -2.31
C ALA A 440 -44.34 -35.94 -0.77
N ALA A 441 -44.99 -35.21 0.15
CA ALA A 441 -46.33 -34.61 0.18
C ALA A 441 -46.34 -33.35 1.09
N ALA A 442 -47.24 -32.34 1.01
CA ALA A 442 -48.66 -32.27 0.63
C ALA A 442 -49.60 -32.96 1.65
N LYS A 443 -50.08 -32.29 2.71
CA LYS A 443 -51.25 -31.37 2.74
C LYS A 443 -51.55 -31.06 4.23
N ALA A 444 -52.35 -30.07 4.66
CA ALA A 444 -52.98 -28.91 4.03
C ALA A 444 -53.28 -27.88 5.14
N ALA A 445 -53.71 -26.66 4.79
CA ALA A 445 -54.23 -25.69 5.75
C ALA A 445 -55.69 -26.02 6.15
N LEU A 446 -56.06 -25.78 7.42
CA LEU A 446 -57.42 -25.29 7.77
C LEU A 446 -57.52 -24.74 9.22
N ALA A 447 -58.25 -23.63 9.34
CA ALA A 447 -59.16 -23.21 10.44
C ALA A 447 -58.80 -23.39 11.95
N LEU A 448 -58.55 -22.23 12.59
CA LEU A 448 -59.41 -21.62 13.64
C LEU A 448 -60.00 -22.46 14.81
N SER A 449 -59.43 -22.31 16.02
CA SER A 449 -60.16 -22.20 17.31
C SER A 449 -59.17 -21.74 18.42
N ARG A 450 -59.42 -20.73 19.28
CA ARG A 450 -60.34 -20.70 20.45
C ARG A 450 -60.24 -21.99 21.30
N GLY A 451 -59.91 -22.03 22.59
CA GLY A 451 -59.52 -20.98 23.56
C GLY A 451 -60.24 -21.17 24.92
N VAL A 452 -59.62 -20.70 26.01
CA VAL A 452 -60.24 -20.34 27.32
C VAL A 452 -60.68 -21.50 28.27
N ARG A 453 -60.06 -21.53 29.48
CA ARG A 453 -60.55 -22.05 30.81
C ARG A 453 -60.72 -23.58 31.00
N GLU A 454 -60.75 -24.15 32.23
CA GLU A 454 -60.26 -23.80 33.60
C GLU A 454 -60.54 -24.99 34.56
N ARG A 455 -60.07 -24.90 35.83
CA ARG A 455 -60.42 -25.69 37.04
C ARG A 455 -59.50 -26.90 37.32
N ARG A 456 -59.17 -27.24 38.58
CA ARG A 456 -59.72 -26.79 39.88
C ARG A 456 -58.69 -26.87 41.03
N SER A 457 -58.69 -25.90 41.95
CA SER A 457 -58.07 -25.98 43.31
C SER A 457 -59.06 -26.66 44.30
N PRO A 458 -58.69 -27.00 45.57
CA PRO A 458 -58.19 -26.11 46.66
C PRO A 458 -56.92 -26.68 47.36
N SER A 459 -56.33 -26.22 48.49
CA SER A 459 -56.76 -25.39 49.65
C SER A 459 -55.60 -24.52 50.23
N ALA A 460 -55.80 -23.80 51.35
CA ALA A 460 -54.94 -22.66 51.80
C ALA A 460 -54.16 -22.84 53.15
N PRO A 461 -53.10 -22.02 53.43
CA PRO A 461 -52.28 -21.94 54.68
C PRO A 461 -52.80 -20.80 55.64
N PRO A 462 -52.15 -20.28 56.75
CA PRO A 462 -50.73 -19.86 56.97
C PRO A 462 -50.18 -19.95 58.44
N SER A 463 -49.24 -19.04 58.83
CA SER A 463 -48.71 -18.66 60.18
C SER A 463 -47.50 -19.46 60.75
N SER A 464 -46.49 -18.88 61.44
CA SER A 464 -46.22 -17.47 61.92
C SER A 464 -44.72 -17.20 62.28
N GLY A 465 -44.24 -15.95 62.12
CA GLY A 465 -43.06 -15.31 62.78
C GLY A 465 -41.64 -15.82 62.40
N ASP A 466 -40.52 -15.09 62.56
CA ASP A 466 -40.24 -13.64 62.80
C ASP A 466 -38.77 -13.33 62.33
N GLU A 467 -38.34 -12.05 62.38
CA GLU A 467 -37.01 -11.54 61.92
C GLU A 467 -35.86 -11.69 62.98
N PRO A 468 -34.65 -11.07 62.81
CA PRO A 468 -33.57 -11.29 61.81
C PRO A 468 -32.18 -11.57 62.45
N SER A 469 -31.12 -11.87 61.64
CA SER A 469 -29.70 -11.99 62.10
C SER A 469 -28.66 -11.67 60.99
N GLU A 470 -27.41 -11.39 61.40
CA GLU A 470 -26.28 -10.87 60.58
C GLU A 470 -25.30 -11.94 60.01
N GLU A 471 -24.22 -11.48 59.37
CA GLU A 471 -23.15 -12.27 58.73
C GLU A 471 -22.30 -13.13 59.69
N PRO A 472 -21.50 -14.06 59.14
CA PRO A 472 -20.06 -13.95 59.43
C PRO A 472 -19.11 -14.20 58.23
N HIS A 473 -17.98 -13.50 58.23
CA HIS A 473 -16.83 -13.74 57.34
C HIS A 473 -16.24 -15.16 57.49
N ALA A 474 -15.67 -15.70 56.39
CA ALA A 474 -14.84 -16.91 56.38
C ALA A 474 -13.42 -16.62 55.88
N ALA A 475 -12.44 -17.40 56.37
CA ALA A 475 -10.99 -17.17 56.20
C ALA A 475 -10.40 -17.78 54.90
N PRO A 476 -9.24 -17.30 54.42
CA PRO A 476 -8.61 -17.78 53.18
C PRO A 476 -7.99 -19.19 53.28
N PRO A 477 -7.83 -19.91 52.15
CA PRO A 477 -7.21 -21.24 52.09
C PRO A 477 -5.69 -21.24 52.32
N PRO A 478 -5.10 -22.39 52.71
CA PRO A 478 -3.69 -22.51 53.12
C PRO A 478 -2.68 -22.52 51.94
N PRO A 479 -1.39 -22.28 52.21
CA PRO A 479 -0.34 -22.27 51.19
C PRO A 479 -0.07 -23.66 50.58
N VAL A 480 0.23 -23.70 49.29
CA VAL A 480 0.64 -24.91 48.56
C VAL A 480 2.12 -25.22 48.84
N ALA A 481 2.42 -26.48 49.14
CA ALA A 481 3.77 -26.93 49.46
C ALA A 481 4.69 -27.06 48.23
N GLU A 482 5.98 -26.77 48.39
CA GLU A 482 7.02 -27.00 47.39
C GLU A 482 7.36 -28.50 47.26
N PRO A 483 7.50 -29.04 46.03
CA PRO A 483 8.16 -30.32 45.79
C PRO A 483 9.59 -30.13 45.25
N SER A 484 10.58 -30.40 46.12
CA SER A 484 11.92 -31.00 45.82
C SER A 484 12.75 -30.53 44.61
N ASN A 485 14.00 -30.12 44.86
CA ASN A 485 15.00 -29.84 43.80
C ASN A 485 15.23 -31.06 42.87
N GLY A 486 14.87 -30.92 41.59
CA GLY A 486 15.49 -31.64 40.46
C GLY A 486 16.71 -30.88 39.89
N PRO A 487 17.44 -31.42 38.90
CA PRO A 487 18.64 -30.78 38.35
C PRO A 487 18.34 -29.40 37.75
N ARG A 488 19.10 -28.39 38.18
CA ARG A 488 18.90 -27.00 37.77
C ARG A 488 19.43 -26.76 36.35
N LEU A 489 18.54 -26.42 35.42
CA LEU A 489 18.90 -25.64 34.24
C LEU A 489 19.62 -24.36 34.70
N ARG A 490 20.82 -24.10 34.18
CA ARG A 490 21.66 -22.96 34.59
C ARG A 490 21.25 -21.61 33.96
N LYS A 491 20.08 -21.55 33.32
CA LYS A 491 19.52 -20.37 32.65
C LYS A 491 18.11 -20.11 33.18
N SER A 492 17.65 -18.87 33.15
CA SER A 492 16.25 -18.56 33.49
C SER A 492 15.30 -19.10 32.42
N THR A 493 14.04 -19.35 32.78
CA THR A 493 13.00 -19.85 31.84
C THR A 493 12.90 -18.98 30.58
N LEU A 494 12.99 -17.65 30.73
CA LEU A 494 12.96 -16.69 29.62
C LEU A 494 14.19 -16.78 28.70
N GLN A 495 15.38 -17.08 29.25
CA GLN A 495 16.59 -17.28 28.43
C GLN A 495 16.50 -18.59 27.63
N ALA A 496 16.06 -19.67 28.25
CA ALA A 496 15.82 -20.95 27.56
C ALA A 496 14.71 -20.81 26.50
N TRP A 497 13.67 -20.01 26.77
CA TRP A 497 12.62 -19.70 25.80
C TRP A 497 13.11 -18.89 24.61
N GLY A 498 13.88 -17.81 24.85
CA GLY A 498 14.47 -17.00 23.79
C GLY A 498 15.38 -17.80 22.85
N GLU A 499 16.20 -18.70 23.39
CA GLU A 499 17.06 -19.58 22.57
C GLU A 499 16.26 -20.53 21.66
N LEU A 500 15.14 -21.07 22.14
CA LEU A 500 14.23 -21.90 21.33
C LEU A 500 13.57 -21.10 20.21
N VAL A 501 13.11 -19.88 20.50
CA VAL A 501 12.44 -18.99 19.53
C VAL A 501 13.40 -18.51 18.45
N GLU A 502 14.62 -18.12 18.81
CA GLU A 502 15.67 -17.79 17.82
C GLU A 502 16.04 -19.00 16.95
N ALA A 503 16.04 -20.23 17.50
CA ALA A 503 16.25 -21.43 16.71
C ALA A 503 15.09 -21.72 15.73
N VAL A 504 13.83 -21.42 16.08
CA VAL A 504 12.71 -21.46 15.11
C VAL A 504 12.94 -20.43 13.99
N ARG A 505 13.32 -19.19 14.33
CA ARG A 505 13.60 -18.12 13.35
C ARG A 505 14.75 -18.50 12.40
N ALA A 506 15.85 -19.02 12.94
CA ALA A 506 17.07 -19.38 12.20
C ALA A 506 16.87 -20.48 11.13
N HIS A 507 15.79 -21.27 11.22
CA HIS A 507 15.45 -22.31 10.24
C HIS A 507 14.37 -21.85 9.24
N GLY A 508 14.16 -20.54 9.07
CA GLY A 508 13.27 -19.95 8.06
C GLY A 508 11.80 -19.83 8.49
N HIS A 509 11.48 -20.14 9.75
CA HIS A 509 10.12 -20.04 10.29
C HIS A 509 9.89 -18.70 11.04
N GLU A 510 10.29 -17.59 10.42
CA GLU A 510 10.23 -16.23 11.00
C GLU A 510 8.82 -15.84 11.48
N SER A 511 7.80 -16.13 10.67
CA SER A 511 6.39 -15.90 11.03
C SER A 511 5.89 -16.75 12.21
N ILE A 512 6.56 -17.86 12.52
CA ILE A 512 6.21 -18.76 13.63
C ILE A 512 6.97 -18.35 14.90
N ALA A 513 8.22 -17.90 14.77
CA ALA A 513 8.96 -17.27 15.87
C ALA A 513 8.16 -16.08 16.42
N ALA A 514 7.66 -15.20 15.55
CA ALA A 514 6.81 -14.07 15.93
C ALA A 514 5.51 -14.46 16.68
N VAL A 515 4.97 -15.66 16.47
CA VAL A 515 3.83 -16.19 17.26
C VAL A 515 4.29 -16.57 18.67
N PHE A 516 5.41 -17.29 18.77
CA PHE A 516 5.98 -17.74 20.05
C PHE A 516 6.57 -16.60 20.89
N GLU A 517 6.94 -15.46 20.29
CA GLU A 517 7.36 -14.24 20.99
C GLU A 517 6.24 -13.61 21.83
N GLN A 518 4.98 -13.86 21.47
CA GLN A 518 3.77 -13.38 22.16
C GLN A 518 3.32 -14.30 23.32
N ALA A 519 4.03 -15.42 23.55
CA ALA A 519 3.69 -16.37 24.60
C ALA A 519 4.33 -15.98 25.96
N GLU A 520 3.59 -16.15 27.06
CA GLU A 520 4.19 -16.20 28.40
C GLU A 520 4.66 -17.65 28.67
N ALA A 521 5.98 -17.85 28.73
CA ALA A 521 6.59 -19.17 28.94
C ALA A 521 6.63 -19.54 30.43
N GLN A 522 5.54 -20.14 30.91
CA GLN A 522 5.39 -20.56 32.32
C GLN A 522 6.42 -21.63 32.74
N ALA A 523 6.81 -22.53 31.84
CA ALA A 523 7.89 -23.50 32.09
C ALA A 523 8.59 -23.94 30.81
N VAL A 524 9.92 -24.07 30.85
CA VAL A 524 10.75 -24.66 29.81
C VAL A 524 11.70 -25.65 30.49
N ARG A 525 11.50 -26.95 30.24
CA ARG A 525 12.27 -28.05 30.80
C ARG A 525 12.50 -29.13 29.74
N GLU A 526 13.51 -29.98 29.96
CA GLU A 526 13.91 -31.07 29.06
C GLU A 526 12.77 -32.09 28.78
N ASP A 527 11.82 -32.23 29.72
CA ASP A 527 10.64 -33.09 29.62
C ASP A 527 9.37 -32.36 29.15
N LYS A 528 9.27 -31.03 29.35
CA LYS A 528 8.02 -30.29 29.19
C LYS A 528 8.21 -28.79 28.91
N ILE A 529 7.45 -28.27 27.95
CA ILE A 529 7.28 -26.84 27.69
C ILE A 529 5.82 -26.46 27.96
N VAL A 530 5.58 -25.37 28.69
CA VAL A 530 4.26 -24.83 28.99
C VAL A 530 4.19 -23.37 28.56
N LEU A 531 3.30 -23.08 27.60
CA LEU A 531 3.08 -21.75 27.03
C LEU A 531 1.66 -21.27 27.35
N LEU A 532 1.55 -20.00 27.76
CA LEU A 532 0.27 -19.34 28.00
C LEU A 532 0.01 -18.30 26.92
N TYR A 533 -1.24 -18.22 26.45
CA TYR A 533 -1.76 -17.19 25.56
C TYR A 533 -3.12 -16.67 26.07
N PRO A 534 -3.56 -15.46 25.67
CA PRO A 534 -4.90 -14.99 26.00
C PRO A 534 -6.00 -15.85 25.35
N ASP A 535 -7.11 -16.04 26.06
CA ASP A 535 -8.33 -16.73 25.58
C ASP A 535 -8.78 -16.23 24.19
N GLY A 536 -8.97 -17.16 23.25
CA GLY A 536 -9.42 -16.87 21.89
C GLY A 536 -8.41 -16.11 21.02
N SER A 537 -7.19 -15.86 21.49
CA SER A 537 -6.17 -15.10 20.74
C SER A 537 -5.85 -15.74 19.38
N PHE A 538 -5.38 -14.90 18.44
CA PHE A 538 -4.90 -15.37 17.15
C PHE A 538 -3.62 -16.20 17.31
N PHE A 539 -2.68 -15.71 18.13
CA PHE A 539 -1.41 -16.37 18.41
C PHE A 539 -1.57 -17.72 19.12
N GLY A 540 -2.47 -17.83 20.11
CA GLY A 540 -2.76 -19.11 20.76
C GLY A 540 -3.29 -20.17 19.80
N ARG A 541 -4.18 -19.78 18.87
CA ARG A 541 -4.67 -20.68 17.82
C ARG A 541 -3.58 -21.05 16.81
N GLN A 542 -2.77 -20.09 16.36
CA GLN A 542 -1.69 -20.36 15.40
C GLN A 542 -0.56 -21.21 16.00
N ALA A 543 -0.22 -21.01 17.27
CA ALA A 543 0.73 -21.85 18.01
C ALA A 543 0.25 -23.30 18.17
N ASN A 544 -1.07 -23.51 18.21
CA ASN A 544 -1.66 -24.84 18.28
C ASN A 544 -1.64 -25.60 16.93
N GLU A 545 -1.36 -24.93 15.80
CA GLU A 545 -1.31 -25.59 14.48
C GLU A 545 -0.20 -26.65 14.39
N PRO A 546 -0.41 -27.76 13.64
CA PRO A 546 0.58 -28.84 13.54
C PRO A 546 1.97 -28.39 13.06
N LEU A 547 2.02 -27.40 12.17
CA LEU A 547 3.26 -26.88 11.60
C LEU A 547 4.03 -26.02 12.62
N ALA A 548 3.33 -25.21 13.43
CA ALA A 548 3.93 -24.44 14.51
C ALA A 548 4.47 -25.35 15.63
N ARG A 549 3.70 -26.38 16.02
CA ARG A 549 4.16 -27.41 16.97
C ARG A 549 5.41 -28.13 16.47
N ALA A 550 5.38 -28.63 15.23
CA ALA A 550 6.51 -29.35 14.65
C ALA A 550 7.79 -28.50 14.60
N ALA A 551 7.68 -27.21 14.22
CA ALA A 551 8.82 -26.30 14.21
C ALA A 551 9.44 -26.10 15.62
N LEU A 552 8.61 -26.00 16.66
CA LEU A 552 9.09 -25.88 18.04
C LEU A 552 9.64 -27.19 18.61
N GLU A 553 9.05 -28.34 18.27
CA GLU A 553 9.57 -29.67 18.63
C GLU A 553 10.93 -29.96 17.99
N ASP A 554 11.14 -29.52 16.74
CA ASP A 554 12.44 -29.61 16.06
C ASP A 554 13.49 -28.67 16.67
N ALA A 555 13.11 -27.45 17.05
CA ALA A 555 13.99 -26.52 17.77
C ALA A 555 14.37 -27.07 19.16
N ALA A 556 13.40 -27.60 19.90
CA ALA A 556 13.62 -28.25 21.20
C ALA A 556 14.55 -29.47 21.07
N ARG A 557 14.36 -30.32 20.07
CA ARG A 557 15.23 -31.48 19.80
C ARG A 557 16.68 -31.08 19.52
N ARG A 558 16.92 -29.91 18.91
CA ARG A 558 18.27 -29.39 18.61
C ARG A 558 18.94 -28.72 19.81
N ILE A 559 18.19 -28.06 20.70
CA ILE A 559 18.75 -27.32 21.86
C ILE A 559 18.77 -28.17 23.14
N LEU A 560 17.70 -28.88 23.44
CA LEU A 560 17.53 -29.67 24.67
C LEU A 560 17.92 -31.14 24.49
N GLY A 561 18.13 -31.60 23.25
CA GLY A 561 18.45 -32.99 22.91
C GLY A 561 17.26 -33.96 23.03
N THR A 562 16.10 -33.49 23.50
CA THR A 562 14.87 -34.24 23.75
C THR A 562 13.68 -33.66 22.98
N THR A 563 12.60 -34.43 22.86
CA THR A 563 11.30 -33.90 22.44
C THR A 563 10.40 -33.71 23.67
N PRO A 564 10.37 -32.51 24.29
CA PRO A 564 9.54 -32.24 25.45
C PRO A 564 8.06 -32.20 25.10
N ILE A 565 7.19 -32.50 26.08
CA ILE A 565 5.74 -32.40 25.93
C ILE A 565 5.35 -30.92 25.82
N LEU A 566 4.78 -30.51 24.68
CA LEU A 566 4.35 -29.14 24.41
C LEU A 566 2.89 -28.89 24.81
N GLU A 567 2.70 -28.36 26.03
CA GLU A 567 1.40 -27.93 26.52
C GLU A 567 1.17 -26.44 26.25
N ILE A 568 0.19 -26.13 25.40
CA ILE A 568 -0.26 -24.77 25.13
C ILE A 568 -1.59 -24.57 25.85
N ARG A 569 -1.70 -23.52 26.66
CA ARG A 569 -2.91 -23.17 27.40
C ARG A 569 -3.39 -21.79 27.00
N GLU A 570 -4.70 -21.67 26.81
CA GLU A 570 -5.37 -20.37 26.78
C GLU A 570 -5.77 -20.01 28.23
N VAL A 571 -5.61 -18.74 28.58
CA VAL A 571 -5.93 -18.18 29.92
C VAL A 571 -6.58 -16.78 29.78
N PRO A 572 -7.40 -16.31 30.74
CA PRO A 572 -8.12 -15.04 30.63
C PRO A 572 -7.23 -13.80 30.49
N ALA A 573 -6.00 -13.85 31.00
CA ALA A 573 -4.97 -12.85 30.81
C ALA A 573 -3.58 -13.50 30.98
N ILE A 574 -2.60 -12.99 30.23
CA ILE A 574 -1.15 -13.22 30.45
C ILE A 574 -0.51 -11.91 30.91
N ASP A 575 0.70 -11.99 31.47
CA ASP A 575 1.48 -10.79 31.77
C ASP A 575 2.33 -10.39 30.55
N PRO A 576 2.01 -9.25 29.88
CA PRO A 576 2.74 -8.82 28.68
C PRO A 576 4.22 -8.55 28.97
N GLU A 577 4.59 -8.13 30.19
CA GLU A 577 5.98 -7.85 30.57
C GLU A 577 6.82 -9.13 30.72
N LYS A 578 6.19 -10.32 30.71
CA LYS A 578 6.86 -11.63 30.69
C LYS A 578 6.91 -12.28 29.31
N THR A 579 6.37 -11.64 28.27
CA THR A 579 6.51 -12.10 26.88
C THR A 579 7.85 -11.65 26.29
N LEU A 580 8.40 -12.38 25.31
CA LEU A 580 9.64 -11.96 24.64
C LEU A 580 9.42 -10.65 23.86
N ALA A 581 8.24 -10.47 23.27
CA ALA A 581 7.83 -9.24 22.61
C ALA A 581 7.83 -8.04 23.57
N GLY A 582 7.14 -8.14 24.72
CA GLY A 582 7.06 -7.07 25.72
C GLY A 582 8.39 -6.72 26.36
N ILE A 583 9.27 -7.72 26.60
CA ILE A 583 10.65 -7.47 27.07
C ILE A 583 11.48 -6.74 26.00
N GLY A 584 11.26 -7.05 24.71
CA GLY A 584 11.87 -6.32 23.60
C GLY A 584 11.38 -4.87 23.50
N GLU A 585 10.09 -4.64 23.71
CA GLU A 585 9.46 -3.32 23.69
C GLU A 585 9.87 -2.45 24.89
N GLN A 586 9.90 -3.01 26.11
CA GLN A 586 10.45 -2.35 27.30
C GLN A 586 11.91 -1.94 27.08
N ARG A 587 12.75 -2.79 26.46
CA ARG A 587 14.15 -2.45 26.16
C ARG A 587 14.26 -1.29 25.17
N LYS A 588 13.52 -1.33 24.06
CA LYS A 588 13.47 -0.21 23.11
C LYS A 588 13.08 1.09 23.81
N ARG A 589 12.01 1.06 24.62
CA ARG A 589 11.54 2.21 25.39
C ARG A 589 12.61 2.76 26.34
N LEU A 590 13.31 1.90 27.09
CA LEU A 590 14.37 2.33 28.00
C LEU A 590 15.59 2.91 27.26
N ASP A 591 15.97 2.35 26.11
CA ASP A 591 17.01 2.92 25.25
C ASP A 591 16.57 4.23 24.59
N ALA A 592 15.29 4.39 24.22
CA ALA A 592 14.73 5.64 23.70
C ALA A 592 14.66 6.74 24.77
N GLU A 593 14.19 6.41 25.98
CA GLU A 593 14.20 7.32 27.15
C GLU A 593 15.64 7.72 27.53
N ARG A 594 16.60 6.78 27.44
CA ARG A 594 18.04 7.08 27.59
C ARG A 594 18.55 8.03 26.49
N ARG A 595 18.29 7.75 25.22
CA ARG A 595 18.72 8.60 24.08
C ARG A 595 18.14 10.01 24.15
N LYS A 596 16.87 10.16 24.57
CA LYS A 596 16.22 11.47 24.77
C LYS A 596 16.92 12.27 25.88
N ARG A 597 17.33 11.62 26.97
CA ARG A 597 18.15 12.24 28.02
C ARG A 597 19.54 12.62 27.52
N GLU A 598 20.25 11.72 26.84
CA GLU A 598 21.59 11.98 26.27
C GLU A 598 21.57 13.12 25.23
N ALA A 599 20.43 13.32 24.53
CA ALA A 599 20.21 14.47 23.66
C ALA A 599 19.94 15.77 24.44
N LEU A 600 19.10 15.75 25.48
CA LEU A 600 18.85 16.93 26.33
C LEU A 600 20.11 17.39 27.09
N GLU A 601 20.99 16.46 27.46
CA GLU A 601 22.27 16.72 28.12
C GLU A 601 23.40 17.07 27.12
N HIS A 602 23.14 17.09 25.81
CA HIS A 602 24.15 17.36 24.79
C HIS A 602 24.60 18.85 24.82
N PRO A 603 25.92 19.16 24.81
CA PRO A 603 26.43 20.52 25.00
C PRO A 603 25.75 21.60 24.14
N ARG A 604 25.58 21.34 22.82
CA ARG A 604 24.93 22.32 21.92
C ARG A 604 23.47 22.64 22.25
N ILE A 605 22.77 21.74 22.94
CA ILE A 605 21.37 21.96 23.38
C ILE A 605 21.37 22.75 24.70
N LEU A 606 22.34 22.52 25.57
CA LEU A 606 22.58 23.35 26.76
C LEU A 606 22.99 24.78 26.36
N ASP A 607 23.92 24.94 25.41
CA ASP A 607 24.33 26.22 24.83
C ASP A 607 23.11 26.98 24.27
N ALA A 608 22.23 26.30 23.53
CA ALA A 608 21.01 26.89 22.98
C ALA A 608 19.99 27.26 24.07
N LEU A 609 19.87 26.47 25.13
CA LEU A 609 18.99 26.75 26.27
C LEU A 609 19.48 27.90 27.16
N ASP A 610 20.78 28.22 27.14
CA ASP A 610 21.32 29.42 27.80
C ASP A 610 21.16 30.69 26.93
N VAL A 611 21.12 30.56 25.60
CA VAL A 611 20.72 31.66 24.69
C VAL A 611 19.20 31.92 24.73
N PHE A 612 18.38 30.88 24.89
CA PHE A 612 16.92 30.96 24.95
C PHE A 612 16.37 30.47 26.30
N PRO A 613 16.52 31.22 27.40
CA PRO A 613 16.12 30.78 28.74
C PRO A 613 14.60 30.53 28.87
N GLU A 614 13.77 31.19 28.06
CA GLU A 614 12.31 30.94 28.01
C GLU A 614 11.95 29.55 27.44
N ALA A 615 12.88 28.87 26.74
CA ALA A 615 12.67 27.52 26.23
C ALA A 615 12.95 26.41 27.28
N LYS A 616 13.45 26.75 28.48
CA LYS A 616 13.73 25.77 29.56
C LYS A 616 12.44 25.20 30.15
N GLY A 617 11.96 24.14 29.51
CA GLY A 617 10.70 23.45 29.80
C GLY A 617 9.90 23.06 28.55
N HIS A 618 10.28 23.55 27.36
CA HIS A 618 9.56 23.36 26.09
C HIS A 618 10.40 22.67 24.99
N VAL A 619 11.49 21.98 25.36
CA VAL A 619 12.32 21.23 24.41
C VAL A 619 11.78 19.81 24.24
N GLU A 620 11.08 19.56 23.14
CA GLU A 620 10.69 18.21 22.72
C GLU A 620 11.83 17.54 21.93
N VAL A 621 12.23 16.34 22.33
CA VAL A 621 13.19 15.51 21.58
C VAL A 621 12.46 14.35 20.90
N ALA A 622 12.23 14.50 19.60
CA ALA A 622 11.90 13.39 18.72
C ALA A 622 13.17 12.61 18.36
N LEU A 623 13.05 11.29 18.23
CA LEU A 623 14.07 10.42 17.64
C LEU A 623 13.51 9.96 16.28
N GLU A 624 14.25 10.19 15.19
CA GLU A 624 13.81 9.72 13.87
C GLU A 624 14.01 8.20 13.77
N GLY A 625 12.92 7.46 13.55
CA GLY A 625 12.95 6.01 13.29
C GLY A 625 12.16 5.10 14.25
N GLU A 626 11.27 5.64 15.08
CA GLU A 626 10.25 4.90 15.85
C GLU A 626 8.83 5.21 15.34
#